data_AF-A0A2V8U713-F1
#
_entry.id   AF-A0A2V8U713-F1
#
_cell.length_a   1.000
_cell.length_b   1.000
_cell.length_c   1.000
_cell.angle_alpha   90.00
_cell.angle_beta   90.00
_cell.angle_gamma   90.00
#
_symmetry.space_group_name_H-M   'P 1'
#
loop_
_entity.id
_entity.type
_entity.pdbx_description
1 polymer ?
#
loop_
_entity_poly.entity_id
_entity_poly.type
_entity_poly.pdbx_seq_one_letter_code
_entity_poly.pdbx_strand_id
1 'polypeptide(L)'
;MAAADYSAAFTALKPVLGRYASRLYVRVDKPDHYYLETKSRSYKGERTFFAGIRAGKSHVSFYLMPVYSYPGLQKGISPGLKRRMHGKSCFN
;
A
#
# COMPACT_ATOMS: atom_id res chain seq x y z
N MET A 1 0.40 -12.54 25.17
CA MET A 1 0.69 -12.38 23.73
C MET A 1 1.29 -11.00 23.54
N ALA A 2 2.52 -10.89 23.03
CA ALA A 2 3.14 -9.60 22.81
C ALA A 2 2.23 -8.75 21.92
N ALA A 3 1.89 -7.53 22.35
CA ALA A 3 1.19 -6.58 21.50
C ALA A 3 2.04 -6.45 20.23
N ALA A 4 1.54 -6.94 19.11
CA ALA A 4 2.28 -6.88 17.86
C ALA A 4 2.58 -5.40 17.60
N ASP A 5 3.86 -5.06 17.56
CA ASP A 5 4.26 -3.69 17.32
C ASP A 5 4.03 -3.38 15.83
N TYR A 6 2.83 -2.90 15.52
CA TYR A 6 2.44 -2.52 14.17
C TYR A 6 3.27 -1.34 13.65
N SER A 7 3.96 -0.60 14.53
CA SER A 7 4.92 0.42 14.11
C SER A 7 6.13 -0.20 13.40
N ALA A 8 6.57 -1.40 13.80
CA ALA A 8 7.67 -2.11 13.15
C ALA A 8 7.27 -2.53 11.72
N ALA A 9 6.04 -3.02 11.54
CA ALA A 9 5.52 -3.35 10.21
C ALA A 9 5.41 -2.10 9.31
N PHE A 10 4.90 -0.98 9.85
CA PHE A 10 4.87 0.28 9.10
C PHE A 10 6.27 0.74 8.69
N THR A 11 7.22 0.70 9.62
CA THR A 11 8.62 1.10 9.41
C THR A 11 9.29 0.24 8.34
N ALA A 12 9.01 -1.07 8.31
CA ALA A 12 9.53 -1.97 7.29
C ALA A 12 8.88 -1.76 5.91
N LEU A 13 7.58 -1.43 5.87
CA LEU A 13 6.84 -1.25 4.61
C LEU A 13 7.06 0.13 3.96
N LYS A 14 7.27 1.19 4.76
CA LYS A 14 7.47 2.54 4.23
C LYS A 14 8.58 2.63 3.17
N PRO A 15 9.80 2.08 3.35
CA PRO A 15 10.84 2.14 2.30
C PRO A 15 10.49 1.34 1.04
N VAL A 16 9.69 0.27 1.16
CA VAL A 16 9.20 -0.52 0.02
C VAL A 16 8.36 0.33 -0.94
N LEU A 17 7.58 1.29 -0.41
CA LEU A 17 6.88 2.29 -1.23
C LEU A 17 7.74 3.54 -1.51
N GLY A 18 8.58 3.94 -0.56
CA GLY A 18 9.46 5.11 -0.64
C GLY A 18 10.37 5.10 -1.87
N ARG A 19 10.87 3.94 -2.30
CA ARG A 19 11.66 3.80 -3.54
C ARG A 19 10.92 4.24 -4.82
N TYR A 20 9.59 4.30 -4.79
CA TYR A 20 8.77 4.76 -5.91
C TYR A 20 8.32 6.21 -5.77
N ALA A 21 8.65 6.90 -4.66
CA ALA A 21 8.23 8.27 -4.40
C ALA A 21 8.70 9.26 -5.48
N SER A 22 9.88 9.04 -6.06
CA SER A 22 10.40 9.86 -7.17
C SER A 22 9.62 9.69 -8.48
N ARG A 23 9.00 8.52 -8.68
CA ARG A 23 8.21 8.17 -9.88
C ARG A 23 6.72 8.48 -9.71
N LEU A 24 6.26 8.61 -8.48
CA LEU A 24 4.87 8.86 -8.10
C LEU A 24 4.73 10.25 -7.44
N TYR A 25 3.53 10.54 -6.93
CA TYR A 25 3.25 11.72 -6.13
C TYR A 25 3.01 11.30 -4.68
N VAL A 26 3.78 11.84 -3.74
CA VAL A 26 3.56 11.63 -2.30
C VAL A 26 2.39 12.51 -1.88
N ARG A 27 1.22 11.91 -1.71
CA ARG A 27 0.03 12.63 -1.23
C ARG A 27 0.05 12.80 0.28
N VAL A 28 0.48 11.76 1.00
CA VAL A 28 0.62 11.84 2.45
C VAL A 28 1.88 11.17 2.91
N ASP A 29 2.61 11.83 3.79
CA ASP A 29 3.75 11.29 4.53
C ASP A 29 3.60 11.64 6.01
N LYS A 30 3.05 10.71 6.78
CA LYS A 30 2.90 10.81 8.23
C LYS A 30 3.40 9.54 8.92
N PRO A 31 3.66 9.59 10.23
CA PRO A 31 4.12 8.42 10.99
C PRO A 31 3.17 7.22 10.96
N ASP A 32 1.88 7.46 10.73
CA ASP A 32 0.83 6.44 10.74
C ASP A 32 0.23 6.17 9.35
N HIS A 33 0.50 6.99 8.35
CA HIS A 33 0.06 6.73 6.98
C HIS A 33 0.99 7.33 5.92
N TYR A 34 1.23 6.55 4.86
CA TYR A 34 2.07 6.93 3.74
C TYR A 34 1.38 6.56 2.42
N TYR A 35 0.96 7.57 1.65
CA TYR A 35 0.11 7.40 0.45
C TYR A 35 0.77 7.95 -0.81
N LEU A 36 0.75 7.15 -1.87
CA LEU A 36 1.24 7.48 -3.19
C LEU A 36 0.10 7.50 -4.22
N GLU A 37 0.16 8.48 -5.10
CA GLU A 37 -0.74 8.63 -6.23
C GLU A 37 0.04 8.71 -7.54
N THR A 38 -0.67 8.53 -8.66
CA THR A 38 -0.10 8.77 -9.99
C THR A 38 0.27 10.25 -10.14
N LYS A 39 1.38 10.53 -10.85
CA LYS A 39 1.74 11.92 -11.20
C LYS A 39 0.75 12.52 -12.19
N SER A 40 0.36 11.72 -13.19
CA SER A 40 -0.66 12.07 -14.16
C SER A 40 -2.04 12.11 -13.51
N ARG A 41 -2.85 13.05 -13.99
CA ARG A 41 -4.27 13.10 -13.69
C ARG A 41 -5.00 12.08 -14.57
N SER A 42 -6.03 11.47 -14.00
CA SER A 42 -6.98 10.65 -14.74
C SER A 42 -7.85 11.51 -15.65
N TYR A 43 -8.71 10.88 -16.46
CA TYR A 43 -9.70 11.56 -17.29
C TYR A 43 -10.67 12.45 -16.48
N LYS A 44 -10.80 12.21 -15.16
CA LYS A 44 -11.60 13.04 -14.24
C LYS A 44 -10.84 14.24 -13.67
N GLY A 45 -9.60 14.47 -14.10
CA GLY A 45 -8.77 15.58 -13.61
C GLY A 45 -8.13 15.35 -12.24
N GLU A 46 -8.42 14.24 -11.57
CA GLU A 46 -7.83 13.87 -10.28
C GLU A 46 -6.70 12.85 -10.44
N ARG A 47 -5.70 12.92 -9.56
CA ARG A 47 -4.66 11.88 -9.46
C ARG A 47 -5.27 10.58 -8.95
N THR A 48 -4.85 9.46 -9.50
CA THR A 48 -5.36 8.16 -9.10
C THR A 48 -4.54 7.62 -7.94
N PHE A 49 -5.23 7.11 -6.91
CA PHE A 49 -4.58 6.42 -5.81
C PHE A 49 -3.83 5.18 -6.32
N PHE A 50 -2.53 5.11 -6.03
CA PHE A 50 -1.68 4.02 -6.50
C PHE A 50 -1.47 2.99 -5.39
N ALA A 51 -0.92 3.43 -4.26
CA ALA A 51 -0.63 2.55 -3.14
C ALA A 51 -0.52 3.32 -1.84
N GLY A 52 -0.63 2.63 -0.71
CA GLY A 52 -0.49 3.27 0.58
C GLY A 52 -0.30 2.30 1.73
N ILE A 53 0.26 2.80 2.82
CA ILE A 53 0.33 2.10 4.11
C ILE A 53 -0.48 2.91 5.11
N ARG A 54 -1.26 2.21 5.94
CA ARG A 54 -1.97 2.80 7.08
C ARG A 54 -1.77 1.93 8.31
N ALA A 55 -1.15 2.48 9.34
CA ALA A 55 -1.10 1.89 10.66
C ALA A 55 -2.45 2.08 11.36
N GLY A 56 -3.06 0.98 11.78
CA GLY A 56 -4.26 0.95 12.62
C GLY A 56 -3.93 0.44 14.03
N LYS A 57 -4.95 0.39 14.89
CA LYS A 57 -4.81 -0.07 16.28
C LYS A 57 -4.44 -1.56 16.39
N SER A 58 -4.79 -2.37 15.40
CA SER A 58 -4.68 -3.84 15.43
C SER A 58 -4.06 -4.45 14.17
N HIS A 59 -3.69 -3.64 13.19
CA HIS A 59 -3.08 -4.11 11.94
C HIS A 59 -2.46 -2.94 11.18
N VAL A 60 -1.56 -3.25 10.25
CA VAL A 60 -1.09 -2.30 9.23
C VAL A 60 -1.69 -2.73 7.90
N SER A 61 -2.49 -1.85 7.29
CA SER A 61 -3.02 -2.09 5.96
C SER A 61 -2.03 -1.61 4.90
N PHE A 62 -1.69 -2.49 3.98
CA PHE A 62 -0.98 -2.18 2.76
C PHE A 62 -1.95 -2.22 1.58
N TYR A 63 -2.21 -1.06 0.98
CA TYR A 63 -3.06 -0.91 -0.19
C TYR A 63 -2.19 -0.88 -1.45
N LEU A 64 -2.48 -1.76 -2.41
CA LEU A 64 -1.80 -1.80 -3.70
C LEU A 64 -2.82 -1.91 -4.83
N MET A 65 -3.33 -0.76 -5.30
CA MET A 65 -4.37 -0.71 -6.34
C MET A 65 -3.99 -1.40 -7.66
N PRO A 66 -2.72 -1.40 -8.14
CA PRO A 66 -2.35 -2.09 -9.36
C PRO A 66 -2.73 -3.57 -9.38
N VAL A 67 -2.71 -4.27 -8.24
CA VAL A 67 -3.10 -5.69 -8.15
C VAL A 67 -4.59 -5.90 -8.47
N TYR A 68 -5.41 -4.90 -8.18
CA TYR A 68 -6.82 -4.91 -8.55
C TYR A 68 -7.03 -4.56 -10.03
N SER A 69 -6.37 -3.52 -10.53
CA SER A 69 -6.53 -3.03 -11.90
C SER A 69 -5.87 -3.92 -12.96
N TYR A 70 -4.85 -4.68 -12.59
CA TYR A 70 -4.09 -5.57 -13.49
C TYR A 70 -4.10 -7.01 -12.94
N PRO A 71 -5.14 -7.82 -13.25
CA PRO A 71 -5.30 -9.16 -12.68
C PRO A 71 -4.10 -10.09 -12.90
N GLY A 72 -3.33 -9.87 -13.97
CA GLY A 72 -2.09 -10.61 -14.23
C GLY A 72 -1.06 -10.53 -13.10
N LEU A 73 -1.02 -9.42 -12.35
CA LEU A 73 -0.13 -9.23 -11.20
C LEU A 73 -0.46 -10.19 -10.05
N GLN A 74 -1.71 -10.66 -9.95
CA GLN A 74 -2.11 -11.60 -8.90
C GLN A 74 -1.42 -12.96 -9.04
N LYS A 75 -1.00 -13.33 -10.25
CA LYS A 75 -0.27 -14.60 -10.49
C LYS A 75 1.11 -14.61 -9.81
N GLY A 76 1.71 -13.45 -9.60
CA GLY A 76 3.00 -13.30 -8.92
C GLY A 76 2.90 -13.22 -7.39
N ILE A 77 1.69 -13.20 -6.83
CA ILE A 77 1.50 -13.12 -5.37
C ILE A 77 1.74 -14.51 -4.78
N SER A 78 2.72 -14.61 -3.88
CA SER A 78 3.02 -15.85 -3.19
C SER A 78 1.82 -16.33 -2.35
N PRO A 79 1.65 -17.65 -2.11
CA PRO A 79 0.56 -18.15 -1.27
C PRO A 79 0.53 -17.52 0.12
N GLY A 80 1.71 -17.26 0.71
CA GLY A 80 1.83 -16.61 2.01
C GLY A 80 1.30 -15.18 2.03
N LEU A 81 1.65 -14.38 1.01
CA LEU A 81 1.15 -13.02 0.88
C LEU A 81 -0.33 -12.98 0.50
N LYS A 82 -0.79 -13.94 -0.32
CA LYS A 82 -2.19 -14.05 -0.72
C LYS A 82 -3.11 -14.33 0.47
N ARG A 83 -2.68 -15.12 1.46
CA ARG A 83 -3.44 -15.34 2.71
C ARG A 83 -3.65 -14.05 3.53
N ARG A 84 -2.75 -13.08 3.39
CA ARG A 84 -2.85 -11.75 4.02
C ARG A 84 -3.70 -10.78 3.21
N MET A 85 -4.09 -11.13 1.99
CA MET A 85 -4.88 -10.26 1.12
C MET A 85 -6.34 -10.23 1.59
N HIS A 86 -6.81 -9.03 1.95
CA HIS A 86 -8.20 -8.76 2.28
C HIS A 86 -8.86 -8.00 1.13
N GLY A 87 -9.98 -8.52 0.63
CA GLY A 87 -10.63 -7.98 -0.56
C GLY A 87 -9.76 -8.14 -1.82
N LYS A 88 -9.59 -7.07 -2.60
CA LYS A 88 -9.00 -7.14 -3.95
C LYS A 88 -7.59 -6.55 -4.08
N SER A 89 -7.14 -5.78 -3.10
CA SER A 89 -5.89 -5.00 -3.17
C SER A 89 -5.34 -4.57 -1.81
N CYS A 90 -5.94 -4.98 -0.69
CA CYS A 90 -5.47 -4.67 0.66
C CYS A 90 -4.76 -5.90 1.24
N PHE A 91 -3.69 -5.70 2.00
CA PHE A 91 -2.97 -6.75 2.71
C PHE A 91 -2.80 -6.35 4.19
N ASN A 92 -3.10 -7.27 5.12
CA ASN A 92 -3.04 -7.06 6.57
C ASN A 92 -2.12 -8.07 7.31
#